data_AF-A0A6B3LV06-F1
#
_entry.id   AF-A0A6B3LV06-F1
#
_cell.length_a   1.000
_cell.length_b   1.000
_cell.length_c   1.000
_cell.angle_alpha   90.00
_cell.angle_beta   90.00
_cell.angle_gamma   90.00
#
_symmetry.space_group_name_H-M   'P 1'
#
loop_
_entity.id
_entity.type
_entity.pdbx_description
1 polymer ?
#
loop_
_entity_poly.entity_id
_entity_poly.type
_entity_poly.pdbx_seq_one_letter_code
_entity_poly.pdbx_strand_id
1 'polypeptide(L)'
;MNWFTKTFSSTIGRKIIMSITGLFLCSFLVVHLVGNLTLFYQDGGEAFNIYSHFMANNPVIRTMEIVLVLGFLFHIYDAIVLTRRNKAARPVGYNNSRPEENSTWSSRNMGLLGTIILVFLLVHLWNFFVPARFGELEGVPDKDYLNLYSEVVLAFKNPIYVALYVISMVALAYHLIHGFQSAFQSLGLNHKKYTPFIQKFGYAFSVIICLGFALIPLYFFFFV
;
A
#
# COMPACT_ATOMS: atom_id res chain seq x y z
N MET A 1 -25.06 8.48 22.18
CA MET A 1 -24.36 7.67 21.16
C MET A 1 -24.99 6.28 21.13
N ASN A 2 -25.62 5.89 20.02
CA ASN A 2 -26.30 4.59 19.85
C ASN A 2 -25.30 3.41 19.94
N TRP A 3 -25.76 2.20 20.26
CA TRP A 3 -24.96 0.97 20.33
C TRP A 3 -24.11 0.76 19.08
N PHE A 4 -24.67 1.02 17.89
CA PHE A 4 -23.95 0.90 16.62
C PHE A 4 -22.70 1.80 16.57
N THR A 5 -22.86 3.09 16.90
CA THR A 5 -21.74 4.04 16.91
C THR A 5 -20.75 3.77 18.05
N LYS A 6 -21.20 3.25 19.19
CA LYS A 6 -20.31 2.77 20.27
C LYS A 6 -19.46 1.58 19.83
N THR A 7 -20.04 0.60 19.12
CA THR A 7 -19.32 -0.60 18.66
C THR A 7 -18.17 -0.23 17.73
N PHE A 8 -18.42 0.60 16.71
CA PHE A 8 -17.39 0.98 15.73
C PHE A 8 -16.43 2.08 16.20
N SER A 9 -16.78 2.86 17.22
CA SER A 9 -15.85 3.84 17.81
C SER A 9 -14.92 3.25 18.89
N SER A 10 -15.21 2.04 19.36
CA SER A 10 -14.40 1.29 20.31
C SER A 10 -13.03 0.90 19.74
N THR A 11 -12.06 0.64 20.60
CA THR A 11 -10.73 0.18 20.17
C THR A 11 -10.78 -1.16 19.44
N ILE A 12 -11.69 -2.06 19.82
CA ILE A 12 -11.87 -3.36 19.18
C ILE A 12 -12.49 -3.19 17.79
N GLY A 13 -13.59 -2.44 17.69
CA GLY A 13 -14.26 -2.17 16.41
C GLY A 13 -13.34 -1.52 15.39
N ARG A 14 -12.51 -0.55 15.81
CA ARG A 14 -11.50 0.08 14.95
C ARG A 14 -10.41 -0.89 14.50
N LYS A 15 -9.97 -1.81 15.35
CA LYS A 15 -9.02 -2.86 14.94
C LYS A 15 -9.61 -3.80 13.89
N ILE A 16 -10.91 -4.12 13.99
CA ILE A 16 -11.62 -4.90 12.97
C ILE A 16 -11.65 -4.13 11.64
N ILE A 17 -12.07 -2.85 11.65
CA ILE A 17 -12.07 -2.00 10.44
C ILE A 17 -10.66 -1.89 9.84
N MET A 18 -9.64 -1.62 10.67
CA MET A 18 -8.23 -1.56 10.27
C MET A 18 -7.77 -2.85 9.58
N SER A 19 -8.24 -4.01 10.06
CA SER A 19 -7.88 -5.32 9.51
C SER A 19 -8.56 -5.59 8.18
N ILE A 20 -9.85 -5.29 8.06
CA ILE A 20 -10.62 -5.45 6.82
C ILE A 20 -10.04 -4.53 5.73
N THR A 21 -9.86 -3.25 6.06
CA THR A 21 -9.26 -2.28 5.14
C THR A 21 -7.82 -2.67 4.76
N GLY A 22 -7.01 -3.13 5.71
CA GLY A 22 -5.64 -3.58 5.43
C GLY A 22 -5.57 -4.78 4.48
N LEU A 23 -6.42 -5.80 4.68
CA LEU A 23 -6.48 -6.95 3.78
C LEU A 23 -7.04 -6.60 2.40
N PHE A 24 -8.01 -5.67 2.33
CA PHE A 24 -8.48 -5.12 1.07
C PHE A 24 -7.38 -4.35 0.32
N LEU A 25 -6.59 -3.52 1.01
CA LEU A 25 -5.44 -2.85 0.40
C LEU A 25 -4.36 -3.85 -0.05
N CYS A 26 -4.18 -4.97 0.66
CA CYS A 26 -3.30 -6.05 0.21
C CYS A 26 -3.76 -6.67 -1.12
N SER A 27 -5.07 -6.89 -1.33
CA SER A 27 -5.56 -7.41 -2.61
C SER A 27 -5.39 -6.39 -3.74
N PHE A 28 -5.58 -5.10 -3.46
CA PHE A 28 -5.25 -4.04 -4.40
C PHE A 28 -3.78 -4.09 -4.85
N LEU A 29 -2.83 -4.26 -3.92
CA LEU A 29 -1.40 -4.35 -4.28
C LEU A 29 -1.09 -5.47 -5.27
N VAL A 30 -1.80 -6.60 -5.20
CA VAL A 30 -1.63 -7.70 -6.17
C VAL A 30 -2.05 -7.27 -7.56
N VAL A 31 -3.28 -6.75 -7.69
CA VAL A 31 -3.81 -6.30 -8.99
C VAL A 31 -2.96 -5.16 -9.55
N HIS A 32 -2.57 -4.23 -8.68
CA HIS A 32 -1.72 -3.11 -9.03
C HIS A 32 -0.35 -3.58 -9.55
N LEU A 33 0.30 -4.52 -8.87
CA LEU A 33 1.58 -5.06 -9.33
C LEU A 33 1.43 -5.79 -10.66
N VAL A 34 0.41 -6.65 -10.81
CA VAL A 34 0.17 -7.41 -12.06
C VAL A 34 0.04 -6.47 -13.25
N GLY A 35 -0.73 -5.39 -13.12
CA GLY A 35 -0.82 -4.37 -14.16
C GLY A 35 0.53 -3.72 -14.47
N ASN A 36 1.27 -3.35 -13.42
CA ASN A 36 2.60 -2.74 -13.57
C ASN A 36 3.66 -3.69 -14.13
N LEU A 37 3.53 -5.01 -14.01
CA LEU A 37 4.47 -5.95 -14.62
C LEU A 37 4.49 -5.85 -16.16
N THR A 38 3.44 -5.31 -16.78
CA THR A 38 3.42 -5.01 -18.23
C THR A 38 4.45 -3.96 -18.64
N LEU A 39 4.94 -3.13 -17.71
CA LEU A 39 6.03 -2.18 -17.95
C LEU A 39 7.34 -2.85 -18.40
N PHE A 40 7.51 -4.15 -18.13
CA PHE A 40 8.69 -4.92 -18.51
C PHE A 40 8.62 -5.53 -19.92
N TYR A 41 7.51 -5.38 -20.67
CA TYR A 41 7.30 -6.08 -21.95
C TYR A 41 8.14 -5.55 -23.13
N GLN A 42 8.98 -4.52 -22.94
CA GLN A 42 9.90 -3.98 -23.96
C GLN A 42 9.23 -3.68 -25.32
N ASP A 43 7.96 -3.28 -25.30
CA ASP A 43 7.12 -3.01 -26.47
C ASP A 43 6.88 -1.49 -26.67
N GLY A 44 7.79 -0.66 -26.13
CA GLY A 44 7.63 0.80 -26.14
C GLY A 44 6.48 1.32 -25.26
N GLY A 45 5.94 0.50 -24.35
CA GLY A 45 4.88 0.88 -23.42
C GLY A 45 3.46 0.57 -23.91
N GLU A 46 3.31 -0.12 -25.05
CA GLU A 46 2.02 -0.45 -25.64
C GLU A 46 1.13 -1.25 -24.66
N ALA A 47 1.63 -2.36 -24.12
CA ALA A 47 0.87 -3.19 -23.18
C ALA A 47 0.44 -2.43 -21.92
N PHE A 48 1.33 -1.59 -21.37
CA PHE A 48 1.02 -0.80 -20.19
C PHE A 48 -0.03 0.27 -20.47
N ASN A 49 0.05 0.95 -21.61
CA ASN A 49 -0.93 1.97 -21.99
C ASN A 49 -2.30 1.36 -22.30
N ILE A 50 -2.35 0.20 -22.98
CA ILE A 50 -3.59 -0.55 -23.21
C ILE A 50 -4.22 -0.99 -21.89
N TYR A 51 -3.41 -1.56 -20.98
CA TYR A 51 -3.89 -1.97 -19.66
C TYR A 51 -4.41 -0.79 -18.85
N SER A 52 -3.66 0.31 -18.83
CA SER A 52 -4.04 1.55 -18.16
C SER A 52 -5.34 2.13 -18.71
N HIS A 53 -5.51 2.12 -20.04
CA HIS A 53 -6.74 2.55 -20.70
C HIS A 53 -7.94 1.67 -20.31
N PHE A 54 -7.78 0.34 -20.28
CA PHE A 54 -8.82 -0.57 -19.81
C PHE A 54 -9.25 -0.26 -18.37
N MET A 55 -8.28 -0.09 -17.46
CA MET A 55 -8.54 0.22 -16.06
C MET A 55 -9.19 1.61 -15.89
N ALA A 56 -8.85 2.56 -16.76
CA ALA A 56 -9.38 3.92 -16.73
C ALA A 56 -10.82 4.04 -17.23
N ASN A 57 -11.33 3.07 -18.00
CA ASN A 57 -12.65 3.14 -18.63
C ASN A 57 -13.62 2.04 -18.19
N ASN A 58 -13.13 0.94 -17.62
CA ASN A 58 -14.00 -0.14 -17.16
C ASN A 58 -14.88 0.33 -15.97
N PRO A 59 -16.23 0.31 -16.08
CA PRO A 59 -17.11 0.84 -15.03
C PRO A 59 -16.94 0.18 -13.67
N VAL A 60 -16.70 -1.14 -13.64
CA VAL A 60 -16.49 -1.89 -12.40
C VAL A 60 -15.20 -1.42 -11.72
N ILE A 61 -14.12 -1.28 -12.48
CA ILE A 61 -12.83 -0.78 -11.96
C ILE A 61 -12.97 0.66 -11.48
N ARG A 62 -13.74 1.51 -12.19
CA ARG A 62 -14.02 2.89 -11.77
C ARG A 62 -14.78 2.97 -10.46
N THR A 63 -15.77 2.11 -10.26
CA THR A 63 -16.45 2.01 -8.96
C THR A 63 -15.48 1.53 -7.87
N MET A 64 -14.66 0.53 -8.16
CA MET A 64 -13.67 0.01 -7.21
C MET A 64 -12.58 1.02 -6.87
N GLU A 65 -12.24 1.96 -7.75
CA GLU A 65 -11.31 3.06 -7.44
C GLU A 65 -11.88 3.97 -6.33
N ILE A 66 -13.17 4.29 -6.37
CA ILE A 66 -13.81 5.08 -5.30
C ILE A 66 -13.78 4.31 -3.97
N VAL A 67 -14.08 3.01 -4.02
CA VAL A 67 -13.99 2.13 -2.84
C VAL A 67 -12.55 2.05 -2.32
N LEU A 68 -11.56 2.03 -3.22
CA LEU A 68 -10.15 2.02 -2.88
C LEU A 68 -9.73 3.29 -2.13
N VAL A 69 -10.13 4.46 -2.63
CA VAL A 69 -9.86 5.74 -1.97
C VAL A 69 -10.47 5.76 -0.56
N LEU A 70 -11.73 5.33 -0.42
CA LEU A 70 -12.37 5.21 0.89
C LEU A 70 -11.62 4.21 1.80
N GLY A 71 -11.16 3.09 1.25
CA GLY A 71 -10.34 2.10 1.95
C GLY A 71 -9.06 2.70 2.52
N PHE A 72 -8.32 3.48 1.73
CA PHE A 72 -7.14 4.23 2.19
C PHE A 72 -7.49 5.22 3.29
N LEU A 73 -8.54 6.03 3.10
CA LEU A 73 -8.95 7.05 4.07
C LEU A 73 -9.30 6.43 5.42
N PHE A 74 -10.11 5.36 5.44
CA PHE A 74 -10.47 4.67 6.68
C PHE A 74 -9.25 4.00 7.33
N HIS A 75 -8.39 3.35 6.53
CA HIS A 75 -7.18 2.71 7.04
C HIS A 75 -6.24 3.71 7.72
N ILE A 76 -5.95 4.83 7.05
CA ILE A 76 -5.08 5.90 7.57
C ILE A 76 -5.71 6.57 8.79
N TYR A 77 -7.02 6.87 8.73
CA TYR A 77 -7.73 7.49 9.85
C TYR A 77 -7.68 6.61 11.11
N ASP A 78 -8.02 5.32 11.01
CA ASP A 78 -7.98 4.41 12.14
C ASP A 78 -6.54 4.17 12.63
N ALA A 79 -5.55 4.12 11.73
CA ALA A 79 -4.15 4.04 12.10
C ALA A 79 -3.70 5.23 12.96
N ILE A 80 -4.08 6.45 12.56
CA ILE A 80 -3.75 7.68 13.32
C ILE A 80 -4.46 7.66 14.67
N VAL A 81 -5.75 7.34 14.71
CA VAL A 81 -6.54 7.30 15.95
C VAL A 81 -5.98 6.26 16.92
N LEU A 82 -5.70 5.05 16.47
CA LEU A 82 -5.14 3.97 17.28
C LEU A 82 -3.73 4.33 17.76
N THR A 83 -2.89 4.91 16.91
CA THR A 83 -1.53 5.35 17.29
C THR A 83 -1.58 6.41 18.39
N ARG A 84 -2.47 7.41 18.26
CA ARG A 84 -2.66 8.45 19.27
C ARG A 84 -3.20 7.87 20.58
N ARG A 85 -4.18 6.98 20.54
CA ARG A 85 -4.73 6.30 21.73
C ARG A 85 -3.67 5.46 22.43
N ASN A 86 -2.87 4.70 21.69
CA ASN A 86 -1.79 3.89 22.25
C ASN A 86 -0.73 4.76 22.95
N LYS A 87 -0.37 5.91 22.36
CA LYS A 87 0.57 6.87 22.98
C LYS A 87 -0.04 7.53 24.23
N ALA A 88 -1.30 7.96 24.16
CA ALA A 88 -1.98 8.59 25.28
C ALA A 88 -2.23 7.63 26.46
N ALA A 89 -2.41 6.34 26.20
CA ALA A 89 -2.53 5.31 27.22
C ALA A 89 -1.23 5.08 28.01
N ARG A 90 -0.12 5.72 27.61
CA ARG A 90 1.19 5.54 28.22
C ARG A 90 1.92 6.87 28.43
N PRO A 91 1.47 7.69 29.39
CA PRO A 91 2.03 9.00 29.66
C PRO A 91 3.42 8.96 30.31
N VAL A 92 3.76 7.88 31.02
CA VAL A 92 5.08 7.67 31.64
C VAL A 92 5.76 6.47 30.98
N GLY A 93 7.01 6.65 30.54
CA GLY A 93 7.84 5.59 29.95
C GLY A 93 8.22 4.51 30.99
N TYR A 94 8.64 3.32 30.54
CA TYR A 94 9.19 2.34 31.48
C TYR A 94 10.58 2.76 31.93
N ASN A 95 10.84 2.65 33.23
CA ASN A 95 12.15 2.96 33.82
C ASN A 95 13.25 1.98 33.37
N ASN A 96 12.85 0.74 33.01
CA ASN A 96 13.72 -0.26 32.41
C ASN A 96 12.90 -0.95 31.29
N SER A 97 13.32 -0.81 30.04
CA SER A 97 12.56 -1.35 28.89
C SER A 97 13.40 -2.27 28.03
N ARG A 98 12.97 -3.53 27.91
CA ARG A 98 13.44 -4.50 26.90
C ARG A 98 12.28 -4.89 25.97
N PRO A 99 11.78 -3.95 25.14
CA PRO A 99 10.57 -4.16 24.36
C PRO A 99 10.72 -5.22 23.26
N GLU A 100 11.94 -5.56 22.87
CA GLU A 100 12.32 -6.67 21.99
C GLU A 100 11.96 -8.04 22.53
N GLU A 101 11.88 -8.23 23.85
CA GLU A 101 11.45 -9.48 24.47
C GLU A 101 9.96 -9.77 24.25
N ASN A 102 9.16 -8.73 23.94
CA ASN A 102 7.69 -8.80 23.93
C ASN A 102 7.07 -8.48 22.56
N SER A 103 7.83 -7.94 21.61
CA SER A 103 7.30 -7.49 20.32
C SER A 103 8.36 -7.44 19.23
N THR A 104 7.95 -7.49 17.97
CA THR A 104 8.84 -7.26 16.82
C THR A 104 9.11 -5.77 16.62
N TRP A 105 10.23 -5.44 15.97
CA TRP A 105 10.56 -4.05 15.65
C TRP A 105 9.50 -3.39 14.75
N SER A 106 8.99 -4.11 13.76
CA SER A 106 7.91 -3.64 12.88
C SER A 106 6.65 -3.28 13.67
N SER A 107 6.27 -4.08 14.68
CA SER A 107 5.16 -3.77 15.59
C SER A 107 5.29 -2.45 16.30
N ARG A 108 6.49 -2.18 16.82
CA ARG A 108 6.76 -0.95 17.57
C ARG A 108 6.78 0.28 16.67
N ASN A 109 7.11 0.11 15.39
CA ASN A 109 7.30 1.21 14.45
C ASN A 109 6.19 1.31 13.39
N MET A 110 5.04 0.65 13.56
CA MET A 110 3.93 0.69 12.59
C MET A 110 3.49 2.12 12.23
N GLY A 111 3.48 3.05 13.21
CA GLY A 111 3.18 4.45 12.96
C GLY A 111 4.20 5.12 12.04
N LEU A 112 5.49 4.92 12.29
CA LEU A 112 6.59 5.44 11.45
C LEU A 112 6.55 4.85 10.03
N LEU A 113 6.44 3.52 9.94
CA LEU A 113 6.33 2.82 8.65
C LEU A 113 5.14 3.33 7.85
N GLY A 114 3.97 3.48 8.50
CA GLY A 114 2.78 4.07 7.90
C GLY A 114 2.99 5.52 7.43
N THR A 115 3.74 6.34 8.17
CA THR A 115 4.07 7.70 7.74
C THR A 115 4.97 7.73 6.51
N ILE A 116 5.99 6.87 6.43
CA ILE A 116 6.85 6.76 5.24
C ILE A 116 6.01 6.35 4.03
N ILE A 117 5.13 5.35 4.19
CA ILE A 117 4.22 4.90 3.13
C ILE A 117 3.24 6.00 2.73
N LEU A 118 2.76 6.83 3.67
CA LEU A 118 1.87 7.95 3.36
C LEU A 118 2.57 9.01 2.51
N VAL A 119 3.81 9.38 2.84
CA VAL A 119 4.60 10.32 2.02
C VAL A 119 4.82 9.75 0.63
N PHE A 120 5.20 8.47 0.54
CA PHE A 120 5.32 7.76 -0.73
C PHE A 120 4.01 7.79 -1.53
N LEU A 121 2.88 7.47 -0.90
CA LEU A 121 1.57 7.45 -1.53
C LEU A 121 1.21 8.83 -2.10
N LEU A 122 1.45 9.91 -1.36
CA LEU A 122 1.18 11.27 -1.84
C LEU A 122 2.01 11.61 -3.09
N VAL A 123 3.31 11.30 -3.07
CA VAL A 123 4.20 11.51 -4.24
C VAL A 123 3.77 10.61 -5.40
N HIS A 124 3.42 9.36 -5.13
CA HIS A 124 2.97 8.40 -6.13
C HIS A 124 1.67 8.86 -6.82
N LEU A 125 0.68 9.31 -6.04
CA LEU A 125 -0.56 9.84 -6.58
C LEU A 125 -0.32 11.13 -7.37
N TRP A 126 0.56 12.01 -6.89
CA TRP A 126 0.92 13.24 -7.59
C TRP A 126 1.58 12.96 -8.95
N ASN A 127 2.48 11.98 -9.02
CA ASN A 127 3.22 11.69 -10.24
C ASN A 127 2.37 10.93 -11.27
N PHE A 128 1.45 10.07 -10.85
CA PHE A 128 0.78 9.15 -11.77
C PHE A 128 -0.74 9.25 -11.76
N PHE A 129 -1.36 9.28 -10.57
CA PHE A 129 -2.83 9.31 -10.49
C PHE A 129 -3.41 10.65 -10.94
N VAL A 130 -2.82 11.76 -10.49
CA VAL A 130 -3.29 13.11 -10.81
C VAL A 130 -3.16 13.39 -12.31
N PRO A 131 -2.00 13.16 -12.96
CA PRO A 131 -1.88 13.34 -14.41
C PRO A 131 -2.80 12.41 -15.19
N ALA A 132 -2.94 11.14 -14.78
CA ALA A 132 -3.83 10.19 -15.45
C ALA A 132 -5.32 10.58 -15.42
N ARG A 133 -5.77 11.34 -14.40
CA ARG A 133 -7.18 11.67 -14.20
C ARG A 133 -7.55 13.10 -14.53
N PHE A 134 -6.61 14.02 -14.31
CA PHE A 134 -6.85 15.46 -14.37
C PHE A 134 -5.81 16.20 -15.19
N GLY A 135 -4.75 15.51 -15.65
CA GLY A 135 -3.69 16.11 -16.45
C GLY A 135 -3.99 16.09 -17.94
N GLU A 136 -3.27 16.94 -18.66
CA GLU A 136 -3.20 16.95 -20.11
C GLU A 136 -2.02 16.08 -20.55
N LEU A 137 -2.22 14.77 -20.57
CA LEU A 137 -1.20 13.83 -21.05
C LEU A 137 -1.24 13.70 -22.56
N GLU A 138 -0.08 13.51 -23.18
CA GLU A 138 0.01 13.20 -24.60
C GLU A 138 -0.68 11.86 -24.91
N GLY A 139 -1.48 11.84 -25.98
CA GLY A 139 -2.03 10.62 -26.53
C GLY A 139 -0.98 9.82 -27.29
N VAL A 140 -1.16 8.50 -27.38
CA VAL A 140 -0.34 7.70 -28.30
C VAL A 140 -0.81 7.97 -29.75
N PRO A 141 0.09 8.27 -30.71
CA PRO A 141 -0.30 8.56 -32.09
C PRO A 141 -1.18 7.46 -32.70
N ASP A 142 -2.25 7.86 -33.39
CA ASP A 142 -3.25 6.99 -34.01
C ASP A 142 -3.96 6.01 -33.05
N LYS A 143 -3.94 6.29 -31.74
CA LYS A 143 -4.62 5.50 -30.70
C LYS A 143 -5.50 6.38 -29.83
N ASP A 144 -6.61 5.80 -29.36
CA ASP A 144 -7.55 6.46 -28.45
C ASP A 144 -7.20 6.20 -26.98
N TYR A 145 -5.94 6.42 -26.60
CA TYR A 145 -5.50 6.33 -25.20
C TYR A 145 -4.26 7.18 -24.89
N LEU A 146 -4.15 7.56 -23.61
CA LEU A 146 -3.05 8.36 -23.07
C LEU A 146 -1.75 7.55 -22.96
N ASN A 147 -0.62 8.23 -23.11
CA ASN A 147 0.71 7.64 -22.91
C ASN A 147 1.15 7.77 -21.45
N LEU A 148 0.67 6.90 -20.58
CA LEU A 148 1.11 6.86 -19.17
C LEU A 148 2.51 6.26 -19.00
N TYR A 149 2.96 5.47 -19.98
CA TYR A 149 4.32 4.92 -19.98
C TYR A 149 5.39 6.02 -20.02
N SER A 150 5.20 7.10 -20.79
CA SER A 150 6.17 8.20 -20.84
C SER A 150 6.35 8.89 -19.49
N GLU A 151 5.27 9.02 -18.70
CA GLU A 151 5.34 9.56 -17.34
C GLU A 151 6.17 8.68 -16.41
N VAL A 152 6.05 7.35 -16.54
CA VAL A 152 6.86 6.39 -15.78
C VAL A 152 8.34 6.52 -16.14
N VAL A 153 8.67 6.59 -17.44
CA VAL A 153 10.04 6.79 -17.91
C VAL A 153 10.60 8.11 -17.38
N LEU A 154 9.85 9.20 -17.49
CA LEU A 154 10.28 10.52 -17.04
C LEU A 154 10.53 10.54 -15.53
N ALA A 155 9.61 9.98 -14.75
CA ALA A 155 9.72 9.93 -13.29
C ALA A 155 10.96 9.13 -12.86
N PHE A 156 11.19 7.94 -13.43
CA PHE A 156 12.27 7.06 -12.97
C PHE A 156 13.64 7.34 -13.58
N LYS A 157 13.79 8.36 -14.43
CA LYS A 157 15.09 8.98 -14.71
C LYS A 157 15.60 9.84 -13.55
N ASN A 158 14.73 10.25 -12.64
CA ASN A 158 15.13 11.03 -11.46
C ASN A 158 15.61 10.10 -10.33
N PRO A 159 16.91 10.14 -9.94
CA PRO A 159 17.44 9.26 -8.90
C PRO A 159 16.79 9.47 -7.52
N ILE A 160 16.25 10.66 -7.25
CA ILE A 160 15.54 10.95 -5.99
C ILE A 160 14.23 10.16 -5.93
N TYR A 161 13.48 10.09 -7.02
CA TYR A 161 12.26 9.28 -7.07
C TYR A 161 12.57 7.80 -6.98
N VAL A 162 13.62 7.31 -7.64
CA VAL A 162 14.05 5.91 -7.52
C VAL A 162 14.39 5.56 -6.07
N ALA A 163 15.21 6.37 -5.41
CA ALA A 163 15.59 6.16 -4.01
C ALA A 163 14.36 6.19 -3.08
N LEU A 164 13.47 7.18 -3.26
CA LEU A 164 12.22 7.28 -2.50
C LEU A 164 11.39 6.00 -2.64
N TYR A 165 11.19 5.51 -3.86
CA TYR A 165 10.37 4.33 -4.12
C TYR A 165 10.99 3.08 -3.48
N VAL A 166 12.30 2.85 -3.65
CA VAL A 166 13.00 1.69 -3.08
C VAL A 166 12.96 1.70 -1.54
N ILE A 167 13.26 2.84 -0.91
CA ILE A 167 13.19 2.97 0.57
C ILE A 167 11.76 2.73 1.05
N SER A 168 10.76 3.23 0.31
CA SER A 168 9.35 3.05 0.66
C SER A 168 8.91 1.60 0.54
N MET A 169 9.46 0.83 -0.41
CA MET A 169 9.19 -0.61 -0.49
C MET A 169 9.78 -1.38 0.68
N VAL A 170 10.92 -0.96 1.24
CA VAL A 170 11.43 -1.55 2.49
C VAL A 170 10.49 -1.26 3.66
N ALA A 171 10.01 -0.01 3.78
CA ALA A 171 9.04 0.35 4.81
C ALA A 171 7.71 -0.42 4.64
N LEU A 172 7.22 -0.54 3.41
CA LEU A 172 6.03 -1.31 3.07
C LEU A 172 6.21 -2.80 3.39
N ALA A 173 7.37 -3.39 3.12
CA ALA A 173 7.64 -4.78 3.45
C ALA A 173 7.49 -5.04 4.95
N TYR A 174 8.10 -4.22 5.80
CA TYR A 174 7.93 -4.34 7.26
C TYR A 174 6.49 -4.08 7.71
N HIS A 175 5.81 -3.13 7.07
CA HIS A 175 4.40 -2.82 7.35
C HIS A 175 3.49 -4.00 7.02
N LEU A 176 3.70 -4.66 5.86
CA LEU A 176 2.91 -5.81 5.41
C LEU A 176 3.23 -7.07 6.20
N ILE A 177 4.52 -7.36 6.48
CA ILE A 177 4.94 -8.56 7.24
C ILE A 177 4.18 -8.61 8.56
N HIS A 178 4.02 -7.46 9.22
CA HIS A 178 3.34 -7.38 10.49
C HIS A 178 1.83 -7.15 10.35
N GLY A 179 1.42 -6.25 9.48
CA GLY A 179 0.02 -5.88 9.23
C GLY A 179 -0.81 -7.05 8.74
N PHE A 180 -0.27 -7.88 7.83
CA PHE A 180 -0.96 -9.03 7.26
C PHE A 180 -1.36 -10.02 8.35
N GLN A 181 -0.40 -10.52 9.13
CA GLN A 181 -0.70 -11.44 10.24
C GLN A 181 -1.62 -10.78 11.28
N SER A 182 -1.33 -9.53 11.66
CA SER A 182 -2.10 -8.83 12.71
C SER A 182 -3.57 -8.64 12.33
N ALA A 183 -3.87 -8.53 11.03
CA ALA A 183 -5.23 -8.44 10.54
C ALA A 183 -6.03 -9.72 10.83
N PHE A 184 -5.49 -10.91 10.52
CA PHE A 184 -6.14 -12.18 10.83
C PHE A 184 -6.34 -12.37 12.34
N GLN A 185 -5.35 -11.99 13.15
CA GLN A 185 -5.48 -12.06 14.60
C GLN A 185 -6.61 -11.16 15.13
N SER A 186 -6.72 -9.94 14.62
CA SER A 186 -7.76 -8.98 15.03
C SER A 186 -9.16 -9.39 14.58
N LEU A 187 -9.28 -10.17 13.51
CA LEU A 187 -10.52 -10.80 13.06
C LEU A 187 -10.87 -12.07 13.84
N GLY A 188 -10.05 -12.49 14.81
CA GLY A 188 -10.27 -13.71 15.59
C GLY A 188 -9.86 -14.99 14.87
N LEU A 189 -9.22 -14.89 13.70
CA LEU A 189 -8.73 -16.01 12.90
C LEU A 189 -7.33 -16.42 13.37
N ASN A 190 -7.16 -16.68 14.68
CA ASN A 190 -5.91 -17.18 15.25
C ASN A 190 -6.13 -18.61 15.78
N HIS A 191 -5.41 -19.58 15.24
CA HIS A 191 -5.51 -20.97 15.64
C HIS A 191 -4.20 -21.74 15.37
N LYS A 192 -3.86 -22.69 16.26
CA LYS A 192 -2.63 -23.49 16.19
C LYS A 192 -2.39 -24.17 14.83
N LYS A 193 -3.47 -24.57 14.15
CA LYS A 193 -3.43 -25.27 12.85
C LYS A 193 -3.04 -24.37 11.67
N TYR A 194 -3.60 -23.16 11.57
CA TYR A 194 -3.48 -22.34 10.36
C TYR A 194 -2.73 -21.02 10.56
N THR A 195 -2.55 -20.54 11.80
CA THR A 195 -1.71 -19.36 12.07
C THR A 195 -0.28 -19.47 11.53
N PRO A 196 0.42 -20.62 11.66
CA PRO A 196 1.76 -20.77 11.09
C PRO A 196 1.79 -20.60 9.56
N PHE A 197 0.74 -21.07 8.87
CA PHE A 197 0.61 -20.89 7.44
C PHE A 197 0.37 -19.42 7.08
N ILE A 198 -0.57 -18.75 7.76
CA ILE A 198 -0.87 -17.32 7.55
C ILE A 198 0.39 -16.46 7.73
N GLN A 199 1.21 -16.75 8.74
CA GLN A 199 2.46 -16.04 8.98
C GLN A 199 3.48 -16.24 7.85
N LYS A 200 3.71 -17.50 7.44
CA LYS A 200 4.64 -17.80 6.34
C LYS A 200 4.17 -17.19 5.02
N PHE A 201 2.87 -17.31 4.72
CA PHE A 201 2.27 -16.71 3.54
C PHE A 201 2.36 -15.19 3.57
N GLY A 202 2.00 -14.55 4.68
CA GLY A 202 2.08 -13.10 4.83
C GLY A 202 3.51 -12.57 4.66
N TYR A 203 4.51 -13.29 5.17
CA TYR A 203 5.92 -12.95 4.96
C TYR A 203 6.30 -13.05 3.47
N ALA A 204 6.01 -14.19 2.82
CA ALA A 204 6.31 -14.39 1.40
C ALA A 204 5.61 -13.36 0.52
N PHE A 205 4.32 -13.11 0.76
CA PHE A 205 3.53 -12.08 0.11
C PHE A 205 4.21 -10.71 0.21
N SER A 206 4.60 -10.30 1.42
CA SER A 206 5.21 -8.99 1.65
C SER A 206 6.52 -8.82 0.88
N VAL A 207 7.37 -9.85 0.89
CA VAL A 207 8.66 -9.84 0.17
C VAL A 207 8.44 -9.78 -1.34
N ILE A 208 7.59 -10.66 -1.89
CA ILE A 208 7.36 -10.75 -3.34
C ILE A 208 6.75 -9.45 -3.87
N ILE A 209 5.71 -8.92 -3.22
CA ILE A 209 5.04 -7.70 -3.66
C ILE A 209 6.00 -6.50 -3.63
N CYS A 210 6.73 -6.31 -2.53
CA CYS A 210 7.62 -5.16 -2.39
C CYS A 210 8.84 -5.26 -3.30
N LEU A 211 9.40 -6.45 -3.52
CA LEU A 211 10.47 -6.65 -4.49
C LEU A 211 9.98 -6.37 -5.92
N GLY A 212 8.79 -6.87 -6.29
CA GLY A 212 8.21 -6.60 -7.60
C GLY A 212 8.07 -5.11 -7.88
N PHE A 213 7.55 -4.35 -6.92
CA PHE A 213 7.46 -2.89 -7.06
C PHE A 213 8.82 -2.18 -7.03
N ALA A 214 9.78 -2.64 -6.21
CA ALA A 214 11.11 -2.02 -6.13
C ALA A 214 11.92 -2.22 -7.42
N LEU A 215 11.71 -3.33 -8.13
CA LEU A 215 12.40 -3.62 -9.39
C LEU A 215 12.01 -2.67 -10.52
N ILE A 216 10.79 -2.13 -10.54
CA ILE A 216 10.31 -1.23 -11.60
C ILE A 216 11.18 0.04 -11.68
N PRO A 217 11.28 0.90 -10.65
CA PRO A 217 12.08 2.12 -10.74
C PRO A 217 13.56 1.83 -10.97
N LEU A 218 14.09 0.74 -10.42
CA LEU A 218 15.47 0.31 -10.67
C LEU A 218 15.68 -0.06 -12.14
N TYR A 219 14.76 -0.82 -12.73
CA TYR A 219 14.85 -1.22 -14.12
C TYR A 219 14.83 -0.01 -15.05
N PHE A 220 13.87 0.90 -14.86
CA PHE A 220 13.78 2.11 -15.68
C PHE A 220 15.00 3.01 -15.50
N PHE A 221 15.52 3.18 -14.28
CA PHE A 221 16.69 4.03 -14.05
C PHE A 221 17.97 3.51 -14.71
N PHE A 222 18.17 2.19 -14.75
CA PHE A 222 19.42 1.60 -15.25
C PHE A 222 19.35 1.12 -16.71
N PHE A 223 18.17 0.84 -17.25
CA PHE A 223 18.03 0.17 -18.55
C PHE A 223 17.11 0.86 -19.57
N VAL A 224 16.43 1.97 -19.21
CA VAL A 224 15.47 2.68 -20.10
C VAL A 224 15.80 4.18 -20.19
#